data_AF-A0A962TIY3-F1
#
_entry.id   AF-A0A962TIY3-F1
#
_cell.length_a   1.000
_cell.length_b   1.000
_cell.length_c   1.000
_cell.angle_alpha   90.00
_cell.angle_beta   90.00
_cell.angle_gamma   90.00
#
_symmetry.space_group_name_H-M   'P 1'
#
loop_
_entity.id
_entity.type
_entity.pdbx_description
1 polymer ?
#
loop_
_entity_poly.entity_id
_entity_poly.type
_entity_poly.pdbx_seq_one_letter_code
_entity_poly.pdbx_strand_id
1 'polypeptide(L)' 'MNPRRDVFPHRLDLQHGCVELSHGGGGRAMAQLIEELFLAAFDNAWLRAQDDGARLMVPPGRLTIATDSH' A
#
# COMPACT_ATOMS: atom_id res chain seq x y z
N MET A 1 -9.77 14.38 2.98
CA MET A 1 -10.71 13.36 3.49
C MET A 1 -10.55 12.14 2.59
N ASN A 2 -9.93 11.05 3.06
CA ASN A 2 -9.65 9.87 2.22
C ASN A 2 -10.93 8.99 2.15
N PRO A 3 -11.53 8.78 0.97
CA PRO A 3 -12.86 8.16 0.83
C PRO A 3 -12.93 6.65 1.12
N ARG A 4 -11.82 6.01 1.52
CA ARG A 4 -11.76 4.55 1.74
C ARG A 4 -12.00 4.10 3.19
N ARG A 5 -12.41 5.02 4.08
CA ARG A 5 -12.71 4.68 5.48
C ARG A 5 -13.81 3.63 5.65
N ASP A 6 -14.63 3.40 4.62
CA ASP A 6 -15.71 2.43 4.63
C ASP A 6 -15.29 1.02 4.16
N VAL A 7 -14.00 0.82 3.78
CA VAL A 7 -13.51 -0.46 3.22
C VAL A 7 -13.00 -1.42 4.30
N PHE A 8 -12.53 -0.90 5.44
CA PHE A 8 -11.96 -1.71 6.52
C PHE A 8 -12.84 -1.69 7.77
N PRO A 9 -13.15 -2.85 8.37
CA PRO A 9 -14.12 -2.94 9.48
C PRO A 9 -13.62 -2.24 10.76
N HIS A 10 -12.31 -2.22 11.00
CA HIS A 10 -11.67 -1.58 12.16
C HIS A 10 -10.35 -0.95 11.73
N ARG A 11 -9.87 0.07 12.46
CA ARG A 11 -8.53 0.65 12.26
C ARG A 11 -7.43 -0.26 12.81
N LEU A 12 -6.22 -0.12 12.29
CA LEU A 12 -5.04 -0.75 12.89
C LEU A 12 -4.71 -0.12 14.25
N ASP A 13 -4.42 -0.98 15.23
CA ASP A 13 -3.75 -0.58 16.47
C ASP A 13 -2.25 -0.50 16.21
N LEU A 14 -1.75 0.70 15.91
CA LEU A 14 -0.32 0.92 15.64
C LEU A 14 0.53 0.97 16.92
N GLN A 15 -0.08 1.00 18.11
CA GLN A 15 0.64 1.10 19.39
C GLN A 15 0.85 -0.29 20.02
N HIS A 16 -0.18 -1.13 20.01
CA HIS A 16 -0.17 -2.45 20.66
C HIS A 16 -0.53 -3.60 19.71
N GLY A 17 -0.76 -3.34 18.43
CA GLY A 17 -1.05 -4.37 17.44
C GLY A 17 0.14 -5.28 17.12
N CYS A 18 -0.13 -6.33 16.34
CA CYS A 18 0.87 -7.32 15.95
C CYS A 18 0.78 -7.61 14.45
N VAL A 19 1.92 -7.92 13.83
CA VAL A 19 1.97 -8.42 12.45
C VAL A 19 1.60 -9.90 12.44
N GLU A 20 0.39 -10.19 11.97
CA GLU A 20 -0.10 -11.54 11.72
C GLU A 20 0.20 -12.04 10.28
N LEU A 21 0.12 -13.36 10.08
CA LEU A 21 0.25 -13.99 8.75
C LEU A 21 -0.78 -13.49 7.74
N SER A 22 -1.96 -13.08 8.20
CA SER A 22 -3.02 -12.49 7.37
C SER A 22 -2.56 -11.24 6.62
N HIS A 23 -1.61 -10.48 7.19
CA HIS A 23 -1.02 -9.30 6.55
C HIS A 23 -0.07 -9.64 5.39
N GLY A 24 0.41 -10.88 5.28
CA GLY A 24 1.26 -11.34 4.16
C GLY A 24 0.49 -12.12 3.08
N GLY A 25 -0.82 -12.33 3.25
CA GLY A 25 -1.61 -13.22 2.39
C GLY A 25 -2.23 -12.56 1.15
N GLY A 26 -1.90 -11.30 0.83
CA GLY A 26 -2.45 -10.61 -0.35
C GLY A 26 -3.88 -10.05 -0.21
N GLY A 27 -4.55 -10.28 0.94
CA GLY A 27 -5.97 -9.94 1.14
C GLY A 27 -6.22 -8.56 1.73
N ARG A 28 -7.44 -8.36 2.24
CA ARG A 28 -7.90 -7.08 2.85
C ARG A 28 -7.02 -6.63 4.01
N ALA A 29 -6.51 -7.54 4.84
CA ALA A 29 -5.63 -7.22 5.96
C ALA A 29 -4.30 -6.62 5.46
N MET A 30 -3.70 -7.19 4.42
CA MET A 30 -2.51 -6.62 3.77
C MET A 30 -2.81 -5.24 3.17
N ALA A 31 -3.92 -5.11 2.44
CA ALA A 31 -4.32 -3.83 1.83
C ALA A 31 -4.52 -2.72 2.88
N GLN A 32 -5.12 -3.06 4.02
CA GLN A 32 -5.25 -2.14 5.15
C GLN A 32 -3.90 -1.75 5.73
N LEU A 33 -2.98 -2.70 5.92
CA LEU A 33 -1.63 -2.42 6.40
C LEU A 33 -0.88 -1.48 5.46
N ILE A 34 -0.96 -1.70 4.15
CA ILE A 34 -0.40 -0.81 3.13
C ILE A 34 -1.00 0.59 3.25
N GLU A 35 -2.31 0.72 3.39
CA GLU A 35 -2.98 2.03 3.42
C GLU A 35 -2.77 2.79 4.75
N GLU A 36 -3.00 2.15 5.89
CA GLU A 36 -3.02 2.82 7.19
C GLU A 36 -1.63 2.99 7.82
N LEU A 37 -0.64 2.17 7.45
CA LEU A 37 0.74 2.28 7.94
C LEU A 37 1.69 2.82 6.88
N PHE A 38 1.85 2.10 5.75
CA PHE A 38 2.91 2.43 4.78
C PHE A 38 2.61 3.69 3.99
N LEU A 39 1.39 3.84 3.47
CA LEU A 39 0.99 5.02 2.72
C LEU A 39 0.94 6.26 3.62
N ALA A 40 0.55 6.11 4.88
CA ALA A 40 0.63 7.20 5.86
C ALA A 40 2.08 7.66 6.13
N ALA A 41 3.03 6.73 6.20
CA ALA A 41 4.44 7.03 6.47
C ALA A 41 5.22 7.52 5.23
N PHE A 42 4.87 7.02 4.04
CA PHE A 42 5.65 7.21 2.81
C PHE A 42 4.85 7.89 1.69
N ASP A 43 3.82 8.67 2.02
CA ASP A 43 2.86 9.21 1.05
C ASP A 43 3.54 9.93 -0.13
N ASN A 44 3.28 9.43 -1.34
CA ASN A 44 3.75 10.03 -2.59
C ASN A 44 2.84 9.63 -3.77
N ALA A 45 3.00 10.31 -4.91
CA ALA A 45 2.13 10.10 -6.06
C ALA A 45 2.20 8.68 -6.64
N TRP A 46 3.34 8.01 -6.54
CA TRP A 46 3.53 6.65 -7.05
C TRP A 46 2.85 5.63 -6.13
N LEU A 47 3.05 5.74 -4.83
CA LEU A 47 2.47 4.83 -3.85
C LEU A 47 0.94 4.97 -3.74
N ARG A 48 0.40 6.18 -3.90
CA ARG A 48 -1.06 6.42 -3.94
C ARG A 48 -1.79 5.70 -5.06
N ALA A 49 -1.09 5.33 -6.14
CA ALA A 49 -1.68 4.56 -7.22
C ALA A 49 -2.03 3.13 -6.77
N GLN A 50 -1.25 2.55 -5.85
CA GLN A 50 -1.39 1.16 -5.39
C GLN A 50 -1.49 0.16 -6.57
N ASP A 51 -0.72 0.41 -7.62
CA ASP A 51 -0.59 -0.45 -8.79
C ASP A 51 0.46 -1.57 -8.53
N ASP A 52 0.54 -2.56 -9.42
CA ASP A 52 1.55 -3.64 -9.39
C ASP A 52 3.01 -3.16 -9.58
N GLY A 53 3.22 -1.86 -9.83
CA GLY A 53 4.54 -1.26 -10.04
C GLY A 53 4.49 0.26 -10.17
N ALA A 54 5.67 0.88 -10.21
CA ALA A 54 5.81 2.33 -10.36
C ALA A 54 5.94 2.74 -11.84
N ARG A 55 5.24 3.81 -12.21
CA ARG A 55 5.35 4.45 -13.53
C ARG A 55 6.23 5.69 -13.44
N LEU A 56 7.35 5.68 -14.15
CA LEU A 56 8.31 6.78 -14.22
C LEU A 56 8.28 7.42 -15.61
N MET A 57 8.25 8.76 -15.65
CA MET A 57 8.41 9.51 -16.89
C MET A 57 9.91 9.70 -17.15
N VAL A 58 10.42 9.10 -18.23
CA VAL A 58 11.84 9.12 -18.59
C VAL A 58 11.98 9.43 -20.09
N PRO A 59 12.77 10.41 -20.53
CA PRO A 59 12.88 10.70 -21.96
C PRO A 59 13.38 9.49 -22.78
N PRO A 60 12.78 9.18 -23.95
CA PRO A 60 11.70 9.90 -24.63
C PRO A 60 10.26 9.41 -24.31
N GLY A 61 10.01 8.65 -23.24
CA GLY A 61 8.70 8.06 -22.95
C GLY A 61 8.38 7.76 -21.47
N ARG A 62 7.82 6.57 -21.22
CA ARG A 62 7.36 6.12 -19.89
C ARG A 62 7.89 4.72 -19.63
N LEU A 63 8.41 4.52 -18.42
CA LEU A 63 8.92 3.24 -17.93
C LEU A 63 8.03 2.74 -16.79
N THR A 64 7.68 1.46 -16.80
CA THR A 64 7.06 0.77 -15.67
C THR A 64 8.09 -0.18 -15.06
N ILE A 65 8.27 -0.12 -13.73
CA ILE A 65 9.18 -1.00 -13.00
C ILE A 65 8.40 -1.68 -11.86
N ALA A 66 8.59 -2.98 -11.72
CA ALA A 66 8.13 -3.79 -10.61
C ALA A 66 9.22 -4.80 -10.22
N THR A 67 9.27 -5.20 -8.96
CA THR A 67 10.18 -6.23 -8.47
C THR A 67 9.55 -6.92 -7.27
N ASP A 68 9.82 -8.21 -7.11
CA ASP A 68 9.40 -9.01 -5.97
C ASP A 68 10.43 -10.12 -5.71
N SER A 69 10.41 -10.70 -4.52
CA SER A 69 11.28 -11.80 -4.09
C SER A 69 10.45 -12.95 -3.50
N HIS A 70 10.99 -14.16 -3.54
CA HIS A 70 10.38 -15.35 -2.91
C HIS A 70 11.15 -15.74 -1.65
#